data_AF-A0A9R1DG38-F1
#
_entry.id   AF-A0A9R1DG38-F1
#
_cell.length_a   1.000
_cell.length_b   1.000
_cell.length_c   1.000
_cell.angle_alpha   90.00
_cell.angle_beta   90.00
_cell.angle_gamma   90.00
#
_symmetry.space_group_name_H-M   'P 1'
#
loop_
_entity.id
_entity.type
_entity.pdbx_description
1 polymer ?
#
loop_
_entity_poly.entity_id
_entity_poly.type
_entity_poly.pdbx_seq_one_letter_code
_entity_poly.pdbx_strand_id
1 'polypeptide(L)'
;MQTAIIASNDSRNQTIDFSWDVEPNHAYPVPGCIGILYVAELQILASNDVREFNVIANGKKNKLPYTLEYLVADAISNREPHHGYNQYNYTMIATANSTLPPIINAFEFFSVISTANVGTESQDVSAINAIKAQYHVKKNWMGDPCAPKNFAWDGLTCSYAISGRPRITSIDLTANQLSGSIPPGLLKRTQGGPLVIRYGNNPSLCSSNSSCQLTKKKTNSMLATYIVVPVFVVLLIGALVVRLIFIVRKRKGLARGSHGHGQHELENRQFTYRELKVITDNFKVVLGQGGFGTVYEGFLHDGTHVAVKLLSQSSSQGIKEFSTEAQTLTKIHHKNLISLIGYCKDGKYLALVYEHMSEGNLEDKLRGKDSNVVPLAWRQRLRIALESAEGLDYLHKACSPPFVHRDVKTSNILLNANLEAKVADFGLMKAFNHDDDTHVSTARVIGTRGYLAPEYAISLQLNQKSDVYSFGIVLLEEGHPHHPVDTTTPQRRQH
;
A
#
# COMPACT_ATOMS: atom_id res chain seq x y z
N MET A 1 2.96 14.55 -1.27
CA MET A 1 1.48 14.62 -1.38
C MET A 1 0.89 15.18 -0.08
N GLN A 2 -0.08 16.08 -0.14
CA GLN A 2 -0.98 16.47 0.96
C GLN A 2 -2.39 16.07 0.49
N THR A 3 -3.21 15.50 1.37
CA THR A 3 -4.52 14.91 1.03
C THR A 3 -5.66 15.92 0.98
N ALA A 4 -5.43 17.16 1.39
CA ALA A 4 -6.25 18.32 1.09
C ALA A 4 -5.39 19.58 1.21
N ILE A 5 -5.62 20.56 0.35
CA ILE A 5 -4.92 21.86 0.39
C ILE A 5 -5.94 22.95 0.63
N ILE A 6 -5.66 23.79 1.61
CA ILE A 6 -6.39 25.02 1.91
C ILE A 6 -5.38 26.16 1.81
N ALA A 7 -5.79 27.31 1.26
CA ALA A 7 -4.92 28.47 1.22
C ALA A 7 -4.53 28.92 2.65
N SER A 8 -3.26 29.26 2.85
CA SER A 8 -2.74 29.72 4.15
C SER A 8 -3.50 30.96 4.63
N ASN A 9 -3.92 30.97 5.90
CA ASN A 9 -4.77 32.00 6.51
C ASN A 9 -4.08 33.38 6.68
N ASP A 10 -2.94 33.58 6.02
CA ASP A 10 -2.34 34.90 5.92
C ASP A 10 -3.22 35.72 4.98
N SER A 11 -3.72 36.84 5.49
CA SER A 11 -4.70 37.79 4.91
C SER A 11 -4.49 38.25 3.44
N ARG A 12 -3.52 37.69 2.71
CA ARG A 12 -3.23 37.96 1.30
C ARG A 12 -3.53 36.81 0.34
N ASN A 13 -3.67 35.55 0.80
CA ASN A 13 -3.83 34.43 -0.12
C ASN A 13 -5.23 33.80 -0.03
N GLN A 14 -6.20 34.46 -0.67
CA GLN A 14 -7.51 33.90 -1.00
C GLN A 14 -7.44 32.90 -2.17
N THR A 15 -6.23 32.52 -2.60
CA THR A 15 -6.00 31.70 -3.78
C THR A 15 -5.26 30.41 -3.46
N ILE A 16 -5.60 29.37 -4.20
CA ILE A 16 -4.79 28.16 -4.35
C ILE A 16 -4.32 28.14 -5.80
N ASP A 17 -3.01 28.25 -5.99
CA ASP A 17 -2.37 28.26 -7.30
C ASP A 17 -1.52 27.01 -7.47
N PHE A 18 -1.70 26.30 -8.58
CA PHE A 18 -0.85 25.18 -8.95
C PHE A 18 -0.70 25.12 -10.47
N SER A 19 0.48 24.68 -10.89
CA SER A 19 0.80 24.49 -12.30
C SER A 19 1.24 23.07 -12.58
N TRP A 20 1.00 22.62 -13.81
CA TRP A 20 1.46 21.33 -14.29
C TRP A 20 2.12 21.49 -15.65
N ASP A 21 3.39 21.10 -15.73
CA ASP A 21 4.12 21.08 -17.00
C ASP A 21 3.73 19.84 -17.79
N VAL A 22 3.50 20.02 -19.08
CA VAL A 22 3.23 18.90 -19.97
C VAL A 22 4.47 18.65 -20.80
N GLU A 23 5.06 17.48 -20.65
CA GLU A 23 6.23 17.09 -21.42
C GLU A 23 5.85 16.97 -22.91
N PRO A 24 6.39 17.86 -23.77
CA PRO A 24 6.20 17.74 -25.20
C PRO A 24 6.88 16.48 -25.72
N ASN A 25 6.28 15.83 -26.72
CA ASN A 25 6.97 14.80 -27.51
C ASN A 25 7.16 15.32 -28.93
N HIS A 26 8.14 14.81 -29.66
CA HIS A 26 8.37 15.10 -31.08
C HIS A 26 7.13 14.85 -31.95
N ALA A 27 6.24 13.93 -31.55
CA ALA A 27 4.96 13.69 -32.22
C ALA A 27 3.87 14.71 -31.84
N TYR A 28 3.98 15.34 -30.66
CA TYR A 28 3.01 16.29 -30.10
C TYR A 28 3.76 17.37 -29.30
N PRO A 29 4.16 18.48 -29.94
CA PRO A 29 4.84 19.56 -29.23
C PRO A 29 3.94 20.26 -28.21
N VAL A 30 2.61 20.05 -28.29
CA VAL A 30 1.62 20.59 -27.34
C VAL A 30 0.50 19.57 -27.06
N PRO A 31 0.75 18.54 -26.24
CA PRO A 31 -0.26 17.55 -25.89
C PRO A 31 -1.49 18.19 -25.22
N GLY A 32 -2.67 17.70 -25.58
CA GLY A 32 -3.91 18.14 -24.94
C GLY A 32 -3.96 17.68 -23.49
N CYS A 33 -4.62 18.40 -22.58
CA CYS A 33 -4.73 17.99 -21.17
C CYS A 33 -6.16 18.04 -20.64
N ILE A 34 -6.47 17.09 -19.75
CA ILE A 34 -7.69 17.02 -18.97
C ILE A 34 -7.30 17.10 -17.49
N GLY A 35 -7.81 18.10 -16.78
CA GLY A 35 -7.68 18.22 -15.34
C GLY A 35 -9.04 17.96 -14.67
N ILE A 36 -9.04 17.21 -13.58
CA ILE A 36 -10.21 16.95 -12.75
C ILE A 36 -9.87 17.34 -11.32
N LEU A 37 -10.52 18.40 -10.82
CA LEU A 37 -10.39 18.83 -9.43
C LEU A 37 -11.56 18.22 -8.65
N TYR A 38 -11.25 17.43 -7.62
CA TYR A 38 -12.24 16.87 -6.72
C TYR A 38 -12.35 17.75 -5.47
N VAL A 39 -13.58 18.17 -5.17
CA VAL A 39 -13.88 19.09 -4.08
C VAL A 39 -14.99 18.51 -3.20
N ALA A 40 -14.84 18.62 -1.88
CA ALA A 40 -15.88 18.29 -0.92
C ALA A 40 -15.69 19.11 0.37
N GLU A 41 -16.78 19.64 0.93
CA GLU A 41 -16.72 20.32 2.23
C GLU A 41 -16.67 19.27 3.35
N LEU A 42 -15.55 19.26 4.06
CA LEU A 42 -15.28 18.32 5.15
C LEU A 42 -15.48 18.96 6.54
N GLN A 43 -15.68 20.27 6.60
CA GLN A 43 -15.91 21.02 7.83
C GLN A 43 -17.40 21.35 7.98
N ILE A 44 -17.90 21.23 9.21
CA ILE A 44 -19.20 21.81 9.56
C ILE A 44 -18.97 23.32 9.74
N LEU A 45 -19.45 24.11 8.79
CA LEU A 45 -19.29 25.55 8.81
C LEU A 45 -20.20 26.19 9.87
N ALA A 46 -19.73 27.25 10.54
CA ALA A 46 -20.57 28.05 11.40
C ALA A 46 -21.67 28.74 10.57
N SER A 47 -22.78 29.14 11.21
CA SER A 47 -23.96 29.67 10.50
C SER A 47 -23.69 30.91 9.62
N ASN A 48 -22.60 31.63 9.88
CA ASN A 48 -22.15 32.81 9.14
C ASN A 48 -20.94 32.55 8.23
N ASP A 49 -20.37 31.35 8.28
CA ASP A 49 -19.23 31.00 7.45
C ASP A 49 -19.68 30.54 6.07
N VAL A 50 -19.03 31.07 5.04
CA VAL A 50 -19.30 30.76 3.65
C VAL A 50 -18.00 30.41 2.97
N ARG A 51 -17.96 29.24 2.32
CA ARG A 51 -16.89 28.87 1.40
C ARG A 51 -17.44 28.91 -0.02
N GLU A 52 -17.11 29.99 -0.74
CA GLU A 52 -17.50 30.20 -2.12
C GLU A 52 -16.27 30.59 -2.95
N PHE A 53 -16.02 29.90 -4.06
CA PHE A 53 -14.82 30.14 -4.86
C PHE A 53 -15.02 29.94 -6.36
N ASN A 54 -14.14 30.56 -7.15
CA ASN A 54 -14.05 30.40 -8.58
C ASN A 54 -12.83 29.54 -8.94
N VAL A 55 -12.92 28.82 -10.04
CA VAL A 55 -11.80 28.08 -10.63
C VAL A 55 -11.45 28.72 -11.97
N ILE A 56 -10.18 29.05 -12.13
CA ILE A 56 -9.60 29.67 -13.32
C ILE A 56 -8.56 28.70 -13.87
N ALA A 57 -8.77 28.20 -15.08
CA ALA A 57 -7.82 27.36 -15.79
C ALA A 57 -7.26 28.12 -16.99
N ASN A 58 -5.94 28.38 -17.01
CA ASN A 58 -5.25 29.16 -18.05
C ASN A 58 -5.96 30.49 -18.39
N GLY A 59 -6.36 31.23 -17.35
CA GLY A 59 -7.06 32.52 -17.48
C GLY A 59 -8.57 32.41 -17.81
N LYS A 60 -9.10 31.21 -18.05
CA LYS A 60 -10.56 31.00 -18.25
C LYS A 60 -11.24 30.67 -16.93
N LYS A 61 -12.04 31.61 -16.45
CA LYS A 61 -12.86 31.48 -15.25
C LYS A 61 -14.14 30.69 -15.50
N ASN A 62 -14.59 29.90 -14.53
CA ASN A 62 -15.92 29.30 -14.49
C ASN A 62 -17.06 30.34 -14.57
N LYS A 63 -18.23 29.92 -15.08
CA LYS A 63 -19.39 30.82 -15.26
C LYS A 63 -20.05 31.24 -13.95
N LEU A 64 -20.16 30.31 -13.00
CA LEU A 64 -20.77 30.52 -11.69
C LEU A 64 -19.81 30.05 -10.61
N PRO A 65 -19.73 30.75 -9.46
CA PRO A 65 -18.92 30.31 -8.34
C PRO A 65 -19.43 28.98 -7.76
N TYR A 66 -18.53 28.23 -7.15
CA TYR A 66 -18.84 26.97 -6.47
C TYR A 66 -19.11 27.22 -4.99
N THR A 67 -20.15 26.58 -4.48
CA THR A 67 -20.45 26.42 -3.05
C THR A 67 -20.58 24.95 -2.77
N LEU A 68 -19.90 24.46 -1.74
CA LEU A 68 -19.84 23.04 -1.41
C LEU A 68 -20.81 22.71 -0.27
N GLU A 69 -21.54 21.61 -0.40
CA GLU A 69 -22.37 21.07 0.67
C GLU A 69 -21.55 20.11 1.55
N TYR A 70 -21.82 20.12 2.86
CA TYR A 70 -21.11 19.28 3.82
C TYR A 70 -21.25 17.79 3.49
N LEU A 71 -20.12 17.11 3.33
CA LEU A 71 -20.00 15.70 2.92
C LEU A 71 -20.71 15.40 1.58
N VAL A 72 -20.69 16.36 0.66
CA VAL A 72 -21.04 16.17 -0.75
C VAL A 72 -19.79 16.43 -1.58
N ALA A 73 -19.49 15.51 -2.49
CA ALA A 73 -18.36 15.68 -3.40
C ALA A 73 -18.84 16.10 -4.78
N ASP A 74 -18.03 16.92 -5.43
CA ASP A 74 -18.20 17.34 -6.80
C ASP A 74 -16.85 17.27 -7.55
N ALA A 75 -16.91 17.22 -8.87
CA ALA A 75 -15.76 17.15 -9.74
C ALA A 75 -15.80 18.27 -10.78
N ILE A 76 -14.79 19.13 -10.74
CA ILE A 76 -14.62 20.25 -11.67
C ILE A 76 -13.64 19.81 -12.75
N SER A 77 -14.13 19.61 -13.96
CA SER A 77 -13.32 19.14 -15.09
C SER A 77 -13.58 19.89 -16.38
N ASN A 78 -12.60 19.85 -17.28
CA ASN A 78 -12.79 20.24 -18.67
C ASN A 78 -13.35 19.07 -19.50
N ARG A 79 -14.38 19.34 -20.30
CA ARG A 79 -15.04 18.33 -21.16
C ARG A 79 -14.20 17.91 -22.36
N GLU A 80 -13.33 18.80 -22.83
CA GLU A 80 -12.45 18.55 -23.97
C GLU A 80 -11.01 18.84 -23.56
N PRO A 81 -10.04 18.09 -24.09
CA PRO A 81 -8.63 18.38 -23.87
C PRO A 81 -8.33 19.82 -24.28
N HIS A 82 -7.86 20.62 -23.34
CA HIS A 82 -7.31 21.91 -23.71
C HIS A 82 -6.02 21.66 -24.48
N HIS A 83 -5.82 22.37 -25.58
CA HIS A 83 -4.61 22.33 -26.41
C HIS A 83 -3.96 23.73 -26.39
N GLY A 84 -2.67 23.80 -26.74
CA GLY A 84 -2.01 25.09 -26.95
C GLY A 84 -1.17 25.62 -25.78
N TYR A 85 -0.97 24.84 -24.70
CA TYR A 85 -0.19 25.25 -23.54
C TYR A 85 0.87 24.20 -23.16
N ASN A 86 2.09 24.65 -22.89
CA ASN A 86 3.18 23.81 -22.38
C ASN A 86 3.11 23.62 -20.86
N GLN A 87 2.40 24.53 -20.18
CA GLN A 87 2.15 24.51 -18.76
C GLN A 87 0.69 24.89 -18.51
N TYR A 88 0.00 24.12 -17.67
CA TYR A 88 -1.38 24.37 -17.28
C TYR A 88 -1.42 24.98 -15.88
N ASN A 89 -1.96 26.20 -15.79
CA ASN A 89 -2.11 26.93 -14.54
C ASN A 89 -3.56 26.88 -14.08
N TYR A 90 -3.76 26.40 -12.85
CA TYR A 90 -5.03 26.39 -12.17
C TYR A 90 -4.96 27.31 -10.96
N THR A 91 -5.95 28.20 -10.88
CA THR A 91 -6.14 29.11 -9.75
C THR A 91 -7.54 28.90 -9.19
N MET A 92 -7.64 28.54 -7.93
CA MET A 92 -8.89 28.59 -7.17
C MET A 92 -8.88 29.87 -6.35
N ILE A 93 -9.90 30.72 -6.45
CA ILE A 93 -9.95 32.02 -5.77
C ILE A 93 -11.27 32.22 -5.03
N ALA A 94 -11.20 32.62 -3.77
CA ALA A 94 -12.38 32.96 -2.97
C ALA A 94 -13.18 34.11 -3.63
N THR A 95 -14.50 34.10 -3.52
CA THR A 95 -15.32 35.24 -3.94
C THR A 95 -15.32 36.33 -2.88
N ALA A 96 -15.82 37.52 -3.23
CA ALA A 96 -16.05 38.60 -2.27
C ALA A 96 -17.07 38.22 -1.17
N ASN A 97 -17.90 37.20 -1.39
CA ASN A 97 -18.89 36.72 -0.41
C ASN A 97 -18.32 35.63 0.51
N SER A 98 -17.14 35.09 0.20
CA SER A 98 -16.56 33.97 0.95
C SER A 98 -15.85 34.47 2.19
N THR A 99 -16.16 33.89 3.34
CA THR A 99 -15.42 34.11 4.59
C THR A 99 -14.26 33.14 4.75
N LEU A 100 -14.28 32.02 4.01
CA LEU A 100 -13.28 30.97 4.06
C LEU A 100 -12.52 30.85 2.73
N PRO A 101 -11.25 30.41 2.75
CA PRO A 101 -10.47 30.15 1.54
C PRO A 101 -11.02 28.97 0.73
N PRO A 102 -10.65 28.81 -0.56
CA PRO A 102 -11.00 27.63 -1.35
C PRO A 102 -10.45 26.34 -0.72
N ILE A 103 -11.03 25.20 -1.09
CA ILE A 103 -10.58 23.86 -0.67
C ILE A 103 -10.52 22.92 -1.88
N ILE A 104 -9.46 22.11 -1.94
CA ILE A 104 -9.32 21.01 -2.91
C ILE A 104 -8.92 19.73 -2.18
N ASN A 105 -9.57 18.63 -2.53
CA ASN A 105 -9.44 17.33 -1.86
C ASN A 105 -8.56 16.38 -2.69
N ALA A 106 -8.72 16.40 -4.02
CA ALA A 106 -7.82 15.70 -4.92
C ALA A 106 -7.74 16.40 -6.28
N PHE A 107 -6.68 16.11 -7.02
CA PHE A 107 -6.51 16.60 -8.39
C PHE A 107 -5.94 15.47 -9.25
N GLU A 108 -6.65 15.16 -10.33
CA GLU A 108 -6.16 14.25 -11.37
C GLU A 108 -5.84 15.05 -12.61
N PHE A 109 -4.70 14.73 -13.22
CA PHE A 109 -4.24 15.39 -14.43
C PHE A 109 -3.86 14.33 -15.47
N PHE A 110 -4.52 14.39 -16.62
CA PHE A 110 -4.33 13.48 -17.73
C PHE A 110 -3.79 14.25 -18.93
N SER A 111 -2.62 13.84 -19.42
CA SER A 111 -2.17 14.25 -20.74
C SER A 111 -2.78 13.33 -21.79
N VAL A 112 -3.34 13.91 -22.84
CA VAL A 112 -3.85 13.17 -23.98
C VAL A 112 -2.68 12.62 -24.77
N ILE A 113 -2.53 11.30 -24.68
CA ILE A 113 -1.67 10.53 -25.55
C ILE A 113 -2.49 10.01 -26.73
N SER A 114 -1.97 10.11 -27.94
CA SER A 114 -2.62 9.50 -29.09
C SER A 114 -2.54 7.98 -28.99
N THR A 115 -3.68 7.30 -29.19
CA THR A 115 -3.73 5.85 -29.40
C THR A 115 -3.20 5.44 -30.79
N ALA A 116 -2.72 6.40 -31.59
CA ALA A 116 -1.86 6.12 -32.74
C ALA A 116 -0.48 5.54 -32.34
N ASN A 117 -0.24 5.29 -31.04
CA ASN A 117 0.67 4.22 -30.62
C ASN A 117 0.14 2.88 -31.12
N VAL A 118 0.41 2.59 -32.38
CA VAL A 118 0.16 1.27 -32.93
C VAL A 118 0.96 0.29 -32.08
N GLY A 119 0.28 -0.68 -31.45
CA GLY A 119 0.92 -1.67 -30.61
C GLY A 119 2.05 -2.38 -31.33
N THR A 120 2.96 -2.99 -30.57
CA THR A 120 4.02 -3.83 -31.11
C THR A 120 3.42 -4.81 -32.12
N GLU A 121 4.10 -5.02 -33.25
CA GLU A 121 3.57 -5.86 -34.33
C GLU A 121 3.09 -7.23 -33.79
N SER A 122 1.90 -7.67 -34.22
CA SER A 122 1.21 -8.80 -33.59
C SER A 122 2.01 -10.11 -33.67
N GLN A 123 2.83 -10.26 -34.71
CA GLN A 123 3.77 -11.38 -34.88
C GLN A 123 4.91 -11.34 -33.86
N ASP A 124 5.35 -10.15 -33.45
CA ASP A 124 6.40 -9.94 -32.44
C ASP A 124 5.85 -10.24 -31.05
N VAL A 125 4.62 -9.76 -30.77
CA VAL A 125 3.88 -10.07 -29.54
C VAL A 125 3.64 -11.57 -29.38
N SER A 126 3.18 -12.23 -30.45
CA SER A 126 2.92 -13.67 -30.43
C SER A 126 4.20 -14.49 -30.19
N ALA A 127 5.30 -14.09 -30.83
CA ALA A 127 6.58 -14.75 -30.70
C ALA A 127 7.17 -14.63 -29.28
N ILE A 128 7.11 -13.44 -28.67
CA ILE A 128 7.66 -13.22 -27.33
C ILE A 128 6.79 -13.86 -26.23
N ASN A 129 5.47 -13.89 -26.41
CA ASN A 129 4.58 -14.60 -25.50
C ASN A 129 4.82 -16.12 -25.51
N ALA A 130 5.20 -16.70 -26.65
CA ALA A 130 5.59 -18.11 -26.71
C ALA A 130 6.86 -18.41 -25.88
N ILE A 131 7.84 -17.51 -25.87
CA ILE A 131 9.04 -17.62 -25.00
C ILE A 131 8.63 -17.53 -23.52
N LYS A 132 7.79 -16.52 -23.19
CA LYS A 132 7.32 -16.31 -21.82
C LYS A 132 6.61 -17.55 -21.29
N ALA A 133 5.77 -18.17 -22.11
CA ALA A 133 5.05 -19.40 -21.77
C ALA A 133 5.99 -20.61 -21.63
N GLN A 134 6.92 -20.80 -22.58
CA GLN A 134 7.80 -21.97 -22.62
C GLN A 134 8.81 -22.01 -21.46
N TYR A 135 9.36 -20.85 -21.08
CA TYR A 135 10.45 -20.79 -20.11
C TYR A 135 10.08 -20.15 -18.77
N HIS A 136 8.81 -19.76 -18.58
CA HIS A 136 8.33 -19.10 -17.37
C HIS A 136 9.20 -17.92 -16.93
N VAL A 137 9.65 -17.10 -17.89
CA VAL A 137 10.58 -15.99 -17.67
C VAL A 137 10.01 -15.01 -16.64
N LYS A 138 10.74 -14.80 -15.52
CA LYS A 138 10.38 -13.85 -14.45
C LYS A 138 11.08 -12.50 -14.65
N LYS A 139 10.70 -11.77 -15.70
CA LYS A 139 11.13 -10.38 -15.99
C LYS A 139 9.92 -9.42 -15.93
N ASN A 140 10.12 -8.13 -16.16
CA ASN A 140 9.06 -7.11 -16.29
C ASN A 140 8.17 -7.27 -17.56
N TRP A 141 8.00 -8.50 -18.05
CA TRP A 141 7.34 -8.81 -19.31
C TRP A 141 5.82 -8.78 -19.15
N MET A 142 5.25 -7.60 -18.97
CA MET A 142 3.81 -7.37 -18.79
C MET A 142 3.35 -6.22 -19.70
N GLY A 143 2.17 -6.37 -20.31
CA GLY A 143 1.64 -5.37 -21.25
C GLY A 143 2.17 -5.52 -22.68
N ASP A 144 2.38 -4.40 -23.37
CA ASP A 144 2.92 -4.39 -24.73
C ASP A 144 4.47 -4.46 -24.69
N PRO A 145 5.14 -5.30 -25.50
CA PRO A 145 6.59 -5.52 -25.39
C PRO A 145 7.48 -4.31 -25.67
N CYS A 146 7.04 -3.37 -26.51
CA CYS A 146 7.85 -2.22 -26.94
C CYS A 146 7.16 -0.87 -26.73
N ALA A 147 5.85 -0.82 -26.47
CA ALA A 147 5.09 0.42 -26.34
C ALA A 147 4.50 0.59 -24.93
N PRO A 148 4.74 1.74 -24.27
CA PRO A 148 5.53 2.89 -24.72
C PRO A 148 7.05 2.65 -24.59
N LYS A 149 7.87 3.40 -25.36
CA LYS A 149 9.33 3.19 -25.49
C LYS A 149 10.08 3.13 -24.14
N ASN A 150 9.65 3.91 -23.16
CA ASN A 150 10.23 3.99 -21.82
C ASN A 150 9.86 2.80 -20.91
N PHE A 151 8.93 1.94 -21.33
CA PHE A 151 8.50 0.74 -20.62
C PHE A 151 8.66 -0.53 -21.46
N ALA A 152 9.53 -0.51 -22.48
CA ALA A 152 9.87 -1.71 -23.23
C ALA A 152 10.43 -2.79 -22.29
N TRP A 153 10.09 -4.04 -22.56
CA TRP A 153 10.46 -5.16 -21.69
C TRP A 153 11.98 -5.36 -21.59
N ASP A 154 12.44 -5.77 -20.41
CA ASP A 154 13.85 -5.98 -20.10
C ASP A 154 14.45 -7.08 -20.99
N GLY A 155 15.58 -6.76 -21.61
CA GLY A 155 16.26 -7.63 -22.56
C GLY A 155 15.66 -7.64 -23.95
N LEU A 156 14.68 -6.77 -24.26
CA LEU A 156 14.26 -6.51 -25.63
C LEU A 156 14.94 -5.26 -26.19
N THR A 157 15.29 -5.31 -27.48
CA THR A 157 15.58 -4.13 -28.27
C THR A 157 14.50 -3.99 -29.31
N CYS A 158 13.87 -2.82 -29.36
CA CYS A 158 12.81 -2.52 -30.29
C CYS A 158 13.23 -1.40 -31.26
N SER A 159 12.86 -1.52 -32.53
CA SER A 159 12.93 -0.42 -33.48
C SER A 159 11.61 0.35 -33.50
N TYR A 160 11.74 1.66 -33.66
CA TYR A 160 10.62 2.60 -33.69
C TYR A 160 10.68 3.36 -35.01
N ALA A 161 9.96 2.86 -36.02
CA ALA A 161 9.88 3.52 -37.32
C ALA A 161 8.93 4.73 -37.25
N ILE A 162 9.23 5.78 -38.01
CA ILE A 162 8.47 7.05 -38.01
C ILE A 162 7.00 6.84 -38.45
N SER A 163 6.74 5.83 -39.28
CA SER A 163 5.42 5.48 -39.81
C SER A 163 5.15 3.96 -39.77
N GLY A 164 5.39 3.33 -38.61
CA GLY A 164 5.16 1.88 -38.46
C GLY A 164 5.03 1.39 -37.03
N ARG A 165 4.56 0.15 -36.87
CA ARG A 165 4.48 -0.54 -35.57
C ARG A 165 5.89 -0.77 -35.00
N PRO A 166 6.11 -0.62 -33.68
CA PRO A 166 7.35 -1.04 -33.05
C PRO A 166 7.65 -2.51 -33.38
N ARG A 167 8.90 -2.81 -33.72
CA ARG A 167 9.35 -4.17 -34.03
C ARG A 167 10.42 -4.61 -33.05
N ILE A 168 10.33 -5.83 -32.55
CA ILE A 168 11.40 -6.45 -31.76
C ILE A 168 12.53 -6.81 -32.73
N THR A 169 13.70 -6.20 -32.55
CA THR A 169 14.89 -6.44 -33.38
C THR A 169 15.93 -7.30 -32.67
N SER A 170 15.96 -7.30 -31.33
CA SER A 170 16.82 -8.18 -30.55
C SER A 170 16.16 -8.67 -29.27
N ILE A 171 16.45 -9.93 -28.91
CA ILE A 171 16.03 -10.56 -27.65
C ILE A 171 17.26 -11.11 -26.94
N ASP A 172 17.50 -10.68 -25.70
CA ASP A 172 18.56 -11.18 -24.82
C ASP A 172 18.00 -12.11 -23.73
N LEU A 173 18.34 -13.38 -23.88
CA LEU A 173 18.00 -14.51 -23.01
C LEU A 173 19.24 -15.10 -22.33
N THR A 174 20.40 -14.44 -22.40
CA THR A 174 21.65 -14.96 -21.85
C THR A 174 21.60 -15.16 -20.33
N ALA A 175 22.25 -16.20 -19.81
CA ALA A 175 22.39 -16.47 -18.37
C ALA A 175 21.07 -16.58 -17.55
N ASN A 176 19.98 -17.04 -18.17
CA ASN A 176 18.67 -17.16 -17.52
C ASN A 176 18.33 -18.60 -17.04
N GLN A 177 19.31 -19.52 -17.00
CA GLN A 177 19.12 -20.93 -16.61
C GLN A 177 17.99 -21.65 -17.39
N LEU A 178 17.79 -21.25 -18.64
CA LEU A 178 16.72 -21.77 -19.49
C LEU A 178 16.99 -23.25 -19.85
N SER A 179 15.92 -24.05 -19.92
CA SER A 179 15.99 -25.46 -20.28
C SER A 179 14.94 -25.83 -21.35
N GLY A 180 15.27 -26.77 -22.23
CA GLY A 180 14.39 -27.24 -23.31
C GLY A 180 14.68 -26.61 -24.68
N SER A 181 13.81 -26.87 -25.66
CA SER A 181 13.98 -26.41 -27.05
C SER A 181 13.48 -24.98 -27.28
N ILE A 182 14.10 -24.28 -28.24
CA ILE A 182 13.65 -22.94 -28.68
C ILE A 182 12.32 -23.06 -29.44
N PRO A 183 11.29 -22.23 -29.15
CA PRO A 183 10.00 -22.29 -29.82
C PRO A 183 10.11 -22.19 -31.36
N PRO A 184 9.41 -23.05 -32.14
CA PRO A 184 9.52 -23.09 -33.60
C PRO A 184 9.12 -21.78 -34.31
N GLY A 185 8.13 -21.07 -33.77
CA GLY A 185 7.69 -19.76 -34.29
C GLY A 185 8.77 -18.68 -34.20
N LEU A 186 9.73 -18.85 -33.29
CA LEU A 186 10.85 -17.94 -33.09
C LEU A 186 12.03 -18.29 -34.02
N LEU A 187 12.31 -19.59 -34.22
CA LEU A 187 13.29 -20.11 -35.17
C LEU A 187 13.00 -19.70 -36.62
N LYS A 188 11.72 -19.69 -37.01
CA LYS A 188 11.28 -19.20 -38.33
C LYS A 188 11.65 -17.74 -38.58
N ARG A 189 11.88 -16.94 -37.54
CA ARG A 189 12.16 -15.51 -37.64
C ARG A 189 13.64 -15.17 -37.57
N THR A 190 14.46 -16.07 -37.05
CA THR A 190 15.93 -15.97 -37.09
C THR A 190 16.50 -16.51 -38.39
N GLN A 191 15.84 -17.48 -39.02
CA GLN A 191 16.22 -18.04 -40.32
C GLN A 191 15.81 -17.09 -41.46
N GLY A 192 16.57 -16.00 -41.63
CA GLY A 192 16.42 -15.05 -42.75
C GLY A 192 15.62 -13.77 -42.45
N GLY A 193 15.38 -13.43 -41.17
CA GLY A 193 14.65 -12.23 -40.74
C GLY A 193 15.48 -11.23 -39.91
N PRO A 194 14.93 -10.04 -39.58
CA PRO A 194 15.63 -8.94 -38.88
C PRO A 194 15.78 -9.14 -37.35
N LEU A 195 15.47 -10.32 -36.82
CA LEU A 195 15.43 -10.61 -35.38
C LEU A 195 16.72 -11.32 -34.92
N VAL A 196 17.47 -10.68 -34.02
CA VAL A 196 18.68 -11.24 -33.40
C VAL A 196 18.32 -11.84 -32.03
N ILE A 197 18.80 -13.06 -31.75
CA ILE A 197 18.53 -13.72 -30.45
C ILE A 197 19.85 -14.11 -29.80
N ARG A 198 20.07 -13.62 -28.59
CA ARG A 198 21.22 -13.97 -27.76
C ARG A 198 20.76 -14.90 -26.65
N TYR A 199 21.26 -16.14 -26.63
CA TYR A 199 20.83 -17.16 -25.68
C TYR A 199 21.99 -17.96 -25.06
N GLY A 200 23.22 -17.46 -25.20
CA GLY A 200 24.42 -18.05 -24.59
C GLY A 200 24.32 -18.20 -23.07
N ASN A 201 25.17 -19.05 -22.49
CA ASN A 201 25.21 -19.34 -21.05
C ASN A 201 23.91 -19.93 -20.48
N ASN A 202 23.20 -20.75 -21.27
CA ASN A 202 22.07 -21.59 -20.83
C ASN A 202 22.42 -23.08 -21.07
N PRO A 203 22.99 -23.79 -20.08
CA PRO A 203 23.55 -25.14 -20.28
C PRO A 203 22.54 -26.22 -20.68
N SER A 204 21.25 -25.97 -20.45
CA SER A 204 20.16 -26.94 -20.66
C SER A 204 19.27 -26.61 -21.86
N LEU A 205 19.67 -25.64 -22.70
CA LEU A 205 18.93 -25.21 -23.88
C LEU A 205 19.36 -26.01 -25.12
N CYS A 206 18.40 -26.49 -25.93
CA CYS A 206 18.71 -27.21 -27.17
C CYS A 206 18.20 -26.46 -28.41
N SER A 207 19.00 -26.43 -29.49
CA SER A 207 18.70 -25.69 -30.73
C SER A 207 17.69 -26.39 -31.66
N SER A 208 17.37 -27.66 -31.40
CA SER A 208 16.41 -28.46 -32.19
C SER A 208 15.79 -29.59 -31.36
N ASN A 209 14.59 -30.06 -31.73
CA ASN A 209 13.91 -31.17 -31.05
C ASN A 209 14.74 -32.49 -31.03
N SER A 210 15.67 -32.68 -31.97
CA SER A 210 16.52 -33.89 -32.03
C SER A 210 17.70 -33.87 -31.05
N SER A 211 18.01 -32.74 -30.43
CA SER A 211 19.16 -32.58 -29.51
C SER A 211 18.81 -32.61 -28.03
N CYS A 212 17.52 -32.65 -27.66
CA CYS A 212 17.10 -32.73 -26.27
C CYS A 212 16.96 -34.20 -25.81
N GLN A 213 18.09 -34.85 -25.49
CA GLN A 213 18.07 -36.03 -24.62
C GLN A 213 18.86 -35.75 -23.34
N LEU A 214 18.12 -35.63 -22.22
CA LEU A 214 18.69 -35.48 -20.88
C LEU A 214 19.11 -36.85 -20.35
N THR A 215 20.43 -37.10 -20.28
CA THR A 215 20.98 -38.24 -19.54
C THR A 215 20.87 -37.97 -18.03
N LYS A 216 20.14 -38.86 -17.32
CA LYS A 216 20.04 -38.83 -15.85
C LYS A 216 21.40 -39.09 -15.22
N LYS A 217 21.94 -38.10 -14.49
CA LYS A 217 23.13 -38.30 -13.65
C LYS A 217 22.72 -38.69 -12.23
N LYS A 218 23.18 -39.86 -11.81
CA LYS A 218 23.07 -40.46 -10.48
C LYS A 218 23.93 -39.63 -9.50
N THR A 219 23.36 -39.12 -8.42
CA THR A 219 24.12 -38.47 -7.33
C THR A 219 24.56 -39.52 -6.32
N ASN A 220 25.87 -39.70 -6.16
CA ASN A 220 26.43 -40.49 -5.07
C ASN A 220 26.74 -39.58 -3.87
N SER A 221 26.20 -39.97 -2.72
CA SER A 221 26.43 -39.43 -1.39
C SER A 221 27.80 -39.86 -0.86
N MET A 222 28.60 -38.92 -0.33
CA MET A 222 29.63 -39.14 0.70
C MET A 222 30.26 -37.78 1.09
N LEU A 223 29.65 -37.05 2.04
CA LEU A 223 30.29 -35.95 2.77
C LEU A 223 29.57 -35.64 4.10
N ALA A 224 29.28 -36.66 4.92
CA ALA A 224 28.47 -36.50 6.14
C ALA A 224 29.29 -36.42 7.45
N THR A 225 30.62 -36.47 7.41
CA THR A 225 31.43 -36.65 8.63
C THR A 225 32.10 -35.36 9.16
N TYR A 226 32.14 -34.28 8.39
CA TYR A 226 32.87 -33.04 8.78
C TYR A 226 32.01 -31.93 9.40
N ILE A 227 30.68 -32.02 9.34
CA ILE A 227 29.77 -30.93 9.79
C ILE A 227 29.18 -31.21 11.19
N VAL A 228 29.12 -32.47 11.61
CA VAL A 228 28.41 -32.84 12.86
C VAL A 228 29.19 -32.45 14.12
N VAL A 229 30.52 -32.56 14.09
CA VAL A 229 31.38 -32.32 15.27
C VAL A 229 31.42 -30.83 15.68
N PRO A 230 31.58 -29.85 14.76
CA PRO A 230 31.58 -28.43 15.12
C PRO A 230 30.24 -27.95 15.68
N VAL A 231 29.13 -28.47 15.14
CA VAL A 231 27.76 -28.09 15.56
C VAL A 231 27.50 -28.51 17.01
N PHE A 232 27.96 -29.70 17.41
CA PHE A 232 27.82 -30.18 18.79
C PHE A 232 28.59 -29.33 19.81
N VAL A 233 29.79 -28.87 19.45
CA VAL A 233 30.60 -28.02 20.35
C VAL A 233 29.95 -26.65 20.55
N VAL A 234 29.41 -26.05 19.49
CA VAL A 234 28.69 -24.76 19.58
C VAL A 234 27.44 -24.87 20.46
N LEU A 235 26.69 -25.97 20.34
CA LEU A 235 25.51 -26.22 21.16
C LEU A 235 25.83 -26.38 22.66
N LEU A 236 26.94 -27.03 22.99
CA LEU A 236 27.39 -27.21 24.38
C LEU A 236 27.80 -25.88 25.04
N ILE A 237 28.52 -25.02 24.30
CA ILE A 237 28.92 -23.70 24.79
C ILE A 237 27.69 -22.81 25.00
N GLY A 238 26.73 -22.84 24.06
CA GLY A 238 25.47 -22.10 24.18
C GLY A 238 24.68 -22.48 25.43
N ALA A 239 24.60 -23.78 25.75
CA ALA A 239 23.90 -24.27 26.94
C ALA A 239 24.54 -23.80 28.26
N LEU A 240 25.87 -23.72 28.31
CA LEU A 240 26.63 -23.20 29.46
C LEU A 240 26.36 -21.71 29.70
N VAL A 241 26.33 -20.90 28.64
CA VAL A 241 26.02 -19.46 28.72
C VAL A 241 24.60 -19.21 29.21
N VAL A 242 23.62 -19.98 28.71
CA VAL A 242 22.22 -19.87 29.14
C VAL A 242 22.06 -20.22 30.62
N ARG A 243 22.76 -21.26 31.12
CA ARG A 243 22.77 -21.58 32.56
C ARG A 243 23.33 -20.44 33.41
N LEU A 244 24.42 -19.81 32.96
CA LEU A 244 25.04 -18.67 33.64
C LEU A 244 24.08 -17.46 33.70
N ILE A 245 23.39 -17.15 32.60
CA ILE A 245 22.39 -16.07 32.55
C ILE A 245 21.21 -16.35 33.50
N PHE A 246 20.77 -17.60 33.60
CA PHE A 246 19.67 -17.99 34.48
C PHE A 246 20.04 -17.85 35.97
N ILE A 247 21.29 -18.19 36.33
CA ILE A 247 21.81 -18.03 37.70
C ILE A 247 21.92 -16.55 38.08
N VAL A 248 22.35 -15.68 37.15
CA VAL A 248 22.42 -14.24 37.38
C VAL A 248 21.02 -13.61 37.50
N ARG A 249 20.05 -14.05 36.69
CA ARG A 249 18.66 -13.58 36.76
C ARG A 249 17.95 -13.98 38.06
N LYS A 250 18.28 -15.13 38.64
CA LYS A 250 17.68 -15.57 39.93
C LYS A 250 18.14 -14.75 41.14
N ARG A 251 19.18 -13.92 41.01
CA ARG A 251 19.68 -13.04 42.09
C ARG A 251 19.07 -11.62 42.11
N LYS A 252 18.25 -11.24 41.13
CA LYS A 252 17.58 -9.92 41.10
C LYS A 252 16.07 -10.09 40.95
N GLY A 253 15.34 -10.07 42.06
CA GLY A 253 13.88 -10.05 42.03
C GLY A 253 13.23 -10.15 43.40
N LEU A 254 13.18 -9.05 44.15
CA LEU A 254 12.19 -8.86 45.20
C LEU A 254 11.90 -7.36 45.40
N ALA A 255 10.76 -6.89 44.87
CA ALA A 255 9.95 -5.82 45.47
C ALA A 255 8.59 -5.76 44.76
N ARG A 256 7.55 -5.53 45.55
CA ARG A 256 6.12 -5.76 45.35
C ARG A 256 5.41 -4.41 45.47
N GLY A 257 4.25 -4.23 44.83
CA GLY A 257 3.35 -3.13 45.15
C GLY A 257 2.14 -3.04 44.22
N SER A 258 0.96 -3.21 44.80
CA SER A 258 -0.38 -3.11 44.20
C SER A 258 -1.16 -2.07 45.01
N HIS A 259 -1.98 -1.24 44.35
CA HIS A 259 -3.27 -0.71 44.82
C HIS A 259 -3.99 -0.01 43.65
N GLY A 260 -5.31 -0.19 43.55
CA GLY A 260 -6.15 0.21 42.41
C GLY A 260 -7.15 1.32 42.73
N HIS A 261 -7.89 1.74 41.68
CA HIS A 261 -9.28 2.26 41.72
C HIS A 261 -9.84 2.52 40.30
N GLY A 262 -10.79 1.70 39.84
CA GLY A 262 -12.09 2.07 39.29
C GLY A 262 -12.18 2.91 38.01
N GLN A 263 -12.57 2.23 36.92
CA GLN A 263 -13.35 2.72 35.76
C GLN A 263 -12.61 3.43 34.62
N HIS A 264 -11.32 3.74 34.78
CA HIS A 264 -10.34 3.85 33.68
C HIS A 264 -9.38 2.65 33.62
N GLU A 265 -9.55 1.66 34.51
CA GLU A 265 -8.63 0.51 34.72
C GLU A 265 -8.72 -0.60 33.66
N LEU A 266 -9.63 -0.50 32.70
CA LEU A 266 -9.80 -1.52 31.66
C LEU A 266 -8.72 -1.41 30.56
N GLU A 267 -8.18 -0.22 30.31
CA GLU A 267 -7.15 0.00 29.32
C GLU A 267 -5.79 -0.41 29.90
N ASN A 268 -5.04 -1.24 29.15
CA ASN A 268 -3.71 -1.76 29.50
C ASN A 268 -3.69 -2.91 30.52
N ARG A 269 -4.79 -3.67 30.63
CA ARG A 269 -4.84 -4.90 31.44
C ARG A 269 -3.94 -5.99 30.86
N GLN A 270 -3.14 -6.62 31.72
CA GLN A 270 -2.44 -7.86 31.36
C GLN A 270 -3.34 -9.08 31.61
N PHE A 271 -3.66 -9.80 30.55
CA PHE A 271 -4.42 -11.05 30.58
C PHE A 271 -3.48 -12.27 30.64
N THR A 272 -3.93 -13.34 31.27
CA THR A 272 -3.34 -14.67 31.19
C THR A 272 -3.92 -15.45 30.00
N TYR A 273 -3.21 -16.46 29.51
CA TYR A 273 -3.73 -17.28 28.41
C TYR A 273 -5.00 -18.04 28.79
N ARG A 274 -5.13 -18.40 30.09
CA ARG A 274 -6.34 -19.03 30.61
C ARG A 274 -7.55 -18.10 30.55
N GLU A 275 -7.39 -16.82 30.92
CA GLU A 275 -8.47 -15.84 30.78
C GLU A 275 -8.86 -15.66 29.32
N LEU A 276 -7.89 -15.58 28.41
CA LEU A 276 -8.18 -15.48 26.97
C LEU A 276 -9.00 -16.67 26.47
N LYS A 277 -8.68 -17.89 26.90
CA LYS A 277 -9.48 -19.08 26.58
C LYS A 277 -10.92 -18.96 27.07
N VAL A 278 -11.12 -18.43 28.28
CA VAL A 278 -12.47 -18.28 28.86
C VAL A 278 -13.27 -17.24 28.07
N ILE A 279 -12.72 -16.05 27.85
CA ILE A 279 -13.46 -14.95 27.19
C ILE A 279 -13.75 -15.25 25.71
N THR A 280 -13.01 -16.16 25.07
CA THR A 280 -13.19 -16.53 23.65
C THR A 280 -13.90 -17.87 23.42
N ASP A 281 -14.49 -18.47 24.46
CA ASP A 281 -15.08 -19.82 24.40
C ASP A 281 -14.12 -20.85 23.77
N ASN A 282 -12.87 -20.88 24.25
CA ASN A 282 -11.77 -21.68 23.71
C ASN A 282 -11.40 -21.34 22.25
N PHE A 283 -11.38 -20.05 21.89
CA PHE A 283 -11.01 -19.57 20.55
C PHE A 283 -11.91 -20.12 19.43
N LYS A 284 -13.22 -20.20 19.71
CA LYS A 284 -14.18 -20.89 18.84
C LYS A 284 -14.54 -20.11 17.57
N VAL A 285 -14.77 -18.81 17.69
CA VAL A 285 -15.23 -17.96 16.58
C VAL A 285 -14.06 -17.14 16.07
N VAL A 286 -13.69 -17.36 14.80
CA VAL A 286 -12.63 -16.62 14.11
C VAL A 286 -13.26 -15.44 13.37
N LEU A 287 -12.80 -14.23 13.71
CA LEU A 287 -13.20 -12.99 13.01
C LEU A 287 -12.31 -12.71 11.80
N GLY A 288 -11.05 -13.16 11.83
CA GLY A 288 -10.11 -12.98 10.73
C GLY A 288 -8.80 -13.73 10.91
N GLN A 289 -8.11 -14.01 9.82
CA GLN A 289 -6.80 -14.65 9.82
C GLN A 289 -5.88 -13.99 8.80
N GLY A 290 -4.66 -13.66 9.22
CA GLY A 290 -3.65 -13.01 8.37
C GLY A 290 -2.22 -13.36 8.77
N GLY A 291 -1.26 -12.70 8.14
CA GLY A 291 0.18 -12.91 8.41
C GLY A 291 0.59 -12.63 9.86
N PHE A 292 -0.20 -11.82 10.56
CA PHE A 292 0.04 -11.40 11.94
C PHE A 292 -0.55 -12.35 12.98
N GLY A 293 -1.42 -13.29 12.57
CA GLY A 293 -2.08 -14.21 13.49
C GLY A 293 -3.57 -14.38 13.19
N THR A 294 -4.30 -14.86 14.19
CA THR A 294 -5.74 -15.11 14.10
C THR A 294 -6.47 -14.26 15.13
N VAL A 295 -7.54 -13.59 14.69
CA VAL A 295 -8.40 -12.76 15.51
C VAL A 295 -9.65 -13.55 15.88
N TYR A 296 -9.95 -13.61 17.16
CA TYR A 296 -11.09 -14.33 17.71
C TYR A 296 -12.08 -13.37 18.36
N GLU A 297 -13.35 -13.75 18.32
CA GLU A 297 -14.40 -13.09 19.10
C GLU A 297 -14.23 -13.41 20.58
N GLY A 298 -14.56 -12.46 21.45
CA GLY A 298 -14.64 -12.74 22.88
C GLY A 298 -15.44 -11.72 23.67
N PHE A 299 -15.82 -12.10 24.89
CA PHE A 299 -16.62 -11.27 25.80
C PHE A 299 -15.95 -11.22 27.17
N LEU A 300 -15.68 -10.01 27.67
CA LEU A 300 -15.19 -9.82 29.03
C LEU A 300 -16.29 -10.15 30.06
N HIS A 301 -15.91 -10.26 31.33
CA HIS A 301 -16.82 -10.65 32.41
C HIS A 301 -17.95 -9.65 32.65
N ASP A 302 -17.73 -8.39 32.29
CA ASP A 302 -18.71 -7.30 32.33
C ASP A 302 -19.61 -7.25 31.08
N GLY A 303 -19.44 -8.18 30.15
CA GLY A 303 -20.18 -8.24 28.89
C GLY A 303 -19.56 -7.41 27.76
N THR A 304 -18.42 -6.73 27.98
CA THR A 304 -17.75 -5.96 26.93
C THR A 304 -17.31 -6.88 25.79
N HIS A 305 -17.77 -6.58 24.58
CA HIS A 305 -17.42 -7.32 23.37
C HIS A 305 -16.02 -6.92 22.89
N VAL A 306 -15.14 -7.90 22.66
CA VAL A 306 -13.73 -7.69 22.32
C VAL A 306 -13.26 -8.54 21.14
N ALA A 307 -12.19 -8.11 20.51
CA ALA A 307 -11.46 -8.86 19.50
C ALA A 307 -10.09 -9.29 20.05
N VAL A 308 -9.81 -10.60 20.07
CA VAL A 308 -8.57 -11.17 20.60
C VAL A 308 -7.67 -11.62 19.45
N LYS A 309 -6.63 -10.83 19.14
CA LYS A 309 -5.61 -11.15 18.14
C LYS A 309 -4.53 -12.02 18.78
N LEU A 310 -4.57 -13.33 18.53
CA LEU A 310 -3.52 -14.27 18.93
C LEU A 310 -2.42 -14.31 17.87
N LEU A 311 -1.21 -13.95 18.25
CA LEU A 311 -0.10 -13.80 17.31
C LEU A 311 0.54 -15.15 16.95
N SER A 312 0.93 -15.27 15.68
CA SER A 312 1.64 -16.45 15.19
C SER A 312 3.08 -16.48 15.71
N GLN A 313 3.47 -17.59 16.36
CA GLN A 313 4.80 -17.77 16.96
C GLN A 313 5.89 -18.16 15.95
N SER A 314 5.56 -18.33 14.67
CA SER A 314 6.48 -18.87 13.66
C SER A 314 7.53 -17.88 13.16
N SER A 315 7.50 -16.61 13.55
CA SER A 315 8.45 -15.60 13.07
C SER A 315 8.96 -14.66 14.17
N SER A 316 10.23 -14.27 14.07
CA SER A 316 10.83 -13.21 14.90
C SER A 316 10.20 -11.83 14.63
N GLN A 317 9.50 -11.70 13.50
CA GLN A 317 8.76 -10.51 13.09
C GLN A 317 7.54 -10.29 13.99
N GLY A 318 6.74 -11.32 14.25
CA GLY A 318 5.52 -11.20 15.09
C GLY A 318 5.80 -10.77 16.53
N ILE A 319 6.97 -11.13 17.10
CA ILE A 319 7.37 -10.69 18.44
C ILE A 319 7.69 -9.18 18.48
N LYS A 320 8.35 -8.68 17.42
CA LYS A 320 8.64 -7.24 17.30
C LYS A 320 7.35 -6.45 17.14
N GLU A 321 6.45 -6.92 16.27
CA GLU A 321 5.14 -6.30 16.04
C GLU A 321 4.29 -6.28 17.32
N PHE A 322 4.22 -7.38 18.06
CA PHE A 322 3.59 -7.41 19.38
C PHE A 322 4.13 -6.33 20.31
N SER A 323 5.46 -6.24 20.39
CA SER A 323 6.12 -5.34 21.34
C SER A 323 5.87 -3.89 20.94
N THR A 324 5.95 -3.57 19.64
CA THR A 324 5.62 -2.26 19.10
C THR A 324 4.17 -1.89 19.40
N GLU A 325 3.24 -2.79 19.08
CA GLU A 325 1.81 -2.54 19.18
C GLU A 325 1.37 -2.39 20.65
N ALA A 326 1.76 -3.33 21.52
CA ALA A 326 1.47 -3.25 22.94
C ALA A 326 2.09 -2.01 23.61
N GLN A 327 3.34 -1.66 23.29
CA GLN A 327 4.00 -0.51 23.93
C GLN A 327 3.50 0.84 23.44
N THR A 328 2.93 0.89 22.23
CA THR A 328 2.50 2.16 21.66
C THR A 328 1.02 2.39 21.87
N LEU A 329 0.16 1.42 21.59
CA LEU A 329 -1.28 1.56 21.79
C LEU A 329 -1.69 1.69 23.26
N THR A 330 -0.79 1.35 24.20
CA THR A 330 -0.98 1.67 25.63
C THR A 330 -0.85 3.16 25.95
N LYS A 331 -0.33 3.97 25.02
CA LYS A 331 -0.01 5.40 25.21
C LYS A 331 -0.78 6.33 24.27
N ILE A 332 -1.29 5.81 23.16
CA ILE A 332 -2.01 6.59 22.16
C ILE A 332 -3.51 6.29 22.25
N HIS A 333 -4.31 7.34 22.40
CA HIS A 333 -5.76 7.23 22.52
C HIS A 333 -6.41 8.30 21.66
N HIS A 334 -7.22 7.86 20.69
CA HIS A 334 -7.96 8.76 19.80
C HIS A 334 -9.23 8.05 19.33
N LYS A 335 -10.33 8.80 19.19
CA LYS A 335 -11.64 8.25 18.80
C LYS A 335 -11.61 7.49 17.46
N ASN A 336 -10.68 7.82 16.56
CA ASN A 336 -10.50 7.17 15.25
C ASN A 336 -9.29 6.24 15.14
N LEU A 337 -8.72 5.81 16.27
CA LEU A 337 -7.73 4.74 16.33
C LEU A 337 -8.30 3.58 17.15
N ILE A 338 -7.99 2.34 16.77
CA ILE A 338 -8.46 1.17 17.52
C ILE A 338 -7.92 1.19 18.95
N SER A 339 -8.80 0.96 19.92
CA SER A 339 -8.45 1.01 21.34
C SER A 339 -7.95 -0.36 21.79
N LEU A 340 -6.75 -0.38 22.37
CA LEU A 340 -6.19 -1.58 22.99
C LEU A 340 -6.69 -1.68 24.43
N ILE A 341 -7.54 -2.66 24.69
CA ILE A 341 -8.04 -2.96 26.04
C ILE A 341 -6.94 -3.64 26.86
N GLY A 342 -6.17 -4.54 26.25
CA GLY A 342 -5.04 -5.12 26.96
C GLY A 342 -4.26 -6.13 26.15
N TYR A 343 -3.32 -6.80 26.82
CA TYR A 343 -2.41 -7.73 26.16
C TYR A 343 -2.18 -8.97 27.00
N CYS A 344 -1.75 -10.05 26.36
CA CYS A 344 -1.31 -11.27 27.01
C CYS A 344 0.14 -11.55 26.61
N LYS A 345 0.98 -11.76 27.63
CA LYS A 345 2.36 -12.22 27.49
C LYS A 345 2.59 -13.36 28.46
N ASP A 346 2.09 -14.54 28.10
CA ASP A 346 2.07 -15.73 28.94
C ASP A 346 2.91 -16.85 28.31
N GLY A 347 4.19 -16.89 28.70
CA GLY A 347 5.18 -17.81 28.14
C GLY A 347 5.33 -17.62 26.63
N LYS A 348 4.85 -18.59 25.85
CA LYS A 348 4.87 -18.57 24.39
C LYS A 348 3.67 -17.87 23.76
N TYR A 349 2.59 -17.66 24.53
CA TYR A 349 1.35 -17.10 24.04
C TYR A 349 1.40 -15.57 24.12
N LEU A 350 1.33 -14.94 22.94
CA LEU A 350 1.26 -13.50 22.79
C LEU A 350 -0.08 -13.14 22.16
N ALA A 351 -0.83 -12.25 22.78
CA ALA A 351 -2.10 -11.79 22.23
C ALA A 351 -2.37 -10.33 22.57
N LEU A 352 -3.18 -9.69 21.74
CA LEU A 352 -3.67 -8.33 21.93
C LEU A 352 -5.20 -8.36 21.96
N VAL A 353 -5.79 -7.60 22.87
CA VAL A 353 -7.24 -7.53 23.10
C VAL A 353 -7.70 -6.12 22.78
N TYR A 354 -8.55 -6.00 21.77
CA TYR A 354 -9.08 -4.73 21.27
C TYR A 354 -10.57 -4.62 21.53
N GLU A 355 -11.09 -3.40 21.43
CA GLU A 355 -12.52 -3.20 21.22
C GLU A 355 -13.02 -3.95 19.97
N HIS A 356 -14.25 -4.43 20.01
CA HIS A 356 -14.85 -5.12 18.87
C HIS A 356 -15.45 -4.15 17.86
N MET A 357 -15.13 -4.36 16.57
CA MET A 357 -15.62 -3.56 15.44
C MET A 357 -16.61 -4.39 14.61
N SER A 358 -17.90 -4.24 14.91
CA SER A 358 -18.96 -5.14 14.46
C SER A 358 -19.23 -5.15 12.95
N GLU A 359 -18.89 -4.06 12.24
CA GLU A 359 -19.08 -3.97 10.79
C GLU A 359 -17.84 -4.45 10.01
N GLY A 360 -16.81 -4.93 10.71
CA GLY A 360 -15.60 -5.47 10.10
C GLY A 360 -14.72 -4.38 9.48
N ASN A 361 -14.01 -4.72 8.41
CA ASN A 361 -13.09 -3.81 7.72
C ASN A 361 -13.76 -3.15 6.50
N LEU A 362 -13.25 -1.98 6.12
CA LEU A 362 -13.75 -1.19 4.98
C LEU A 362 -13.58 -1.93 3.64
N GLU A 363 -12.50 -2.70 3.46
CA GLU A 363 -12.26 -3.46 2.22
C GLU A 363 -13.43 -4.40 1.89
N ASP A 364 -13.91 -5.16 2.87
CA ASP A 364 -15.02 -6.10 2.69
C ASP A 364 -16.35 -5.36 2.44
N LYS A 365 -16.57 -4.20 3.09
CA LYS A 365 -17.74 -3.35 2.84
C LYS A 365 -17.75 -2.72 1.45
N LEU A 366 -16.60 -2.35 0.91
CA LEU A 366 -16.48 -1.81 -0.45
C LEU A 366 -16.64 -2.90 -1.51
N ARG A 367 -16.07 -4.09 -1.28
CA ARG A 367 -16.10 -5.20 -2.25
C ARG A 367 -17.44 -5.92 -2.33
N GLY A 368 -18.31 -5.77 -1.32
CA GLY A 368 -19.61 -6.43 -1.30
C GLY A 368 -19.50 -7.96 -1.37
N LYS A 369 -18.54 -8.56 -0.65
CA LYS A 369 -18.30 -10.01 -0.68
C LYS A 369 -19.53 -10.82 -0.25
N ASP A 370 -20.38 -10.24 0.59
CA ASP A 370 -21.67 -10.80 0.97
C ASP A 370 -22.79 -10.11 0.19
N SER A 371 -23.58 -10.91 -0.52
CA SER A 371 -24.74 -10.46 -1.31
C SER A 371 -25.84 -9.77 -0.47
N ASN A 372 -25.76 -9.86 0.86
CA ASN A 372 -26.67 -9.22 1.81
C ASN A 372 -26.12 -7.91 2.41
N VAL A 373 -24.89 -7.50 2.07
CA VAL A 373 -24.29 -6.28 2.62
C VAL A 373 -24.77 -5.07 1.83
N VAL A 374 -25.49 -4.17 2.51
CA VAL A 374 -25.90 -2.88 1.95
C VAL A 374 -24.64 -2.07 1.60
N PRO A 375 -24.47 -1.64 0.34
CA PRO A 375 -23.33 -0.82 -0.05
C PRO A 375 -23.30 0.50 0.73
N LEU A 376 -22.11 0.95 1.10
CA LEU A 376 -21.92 2.24 1.76
C LEU A 376 -22.36 3.37 0.82
N ALA A 377 -23.28 4.21 1.30
CA ALA A 377 -23.67 5.44 0.63
C ALA A 377 -22.48 6.41 0.56
N TRP A 378 -22.46 7.29 -0.44
CA TRP A 378 -21.35 8.22 -0.64
C TRP A 378 -21.01 9.06 0.60
N ARG A 379 -22.03 9.61 1.26
CA ARG A 379 -21.87 10.38 2.50
C ARG A 379 -21.21 9.57 3.63
N GLN A 380 -21.50 8.27 3.71
CA GLN A 380 -20.89 7.38 4.71
C GLN A 380 -19.41 7.16 4.38
N ARG A 381 -19.06 6.98 3.11
CA ARG A 381 -17.66 6.86 2.66
C ARG A 381 -16.85 8.11 3.00
N LEU A 382 -17.36 9.29 2.64
CA LEU A 382 -16.71 10.56 3.00
C LEU A 382 -16.51 10.73 4.51
N ARG A 383 -17.49 10.32 5.33
CA ARG A 383 -17.33 10.32 6.79
C ARG A 383 -16.23 9.37 7.26
N ILE A 384 -16.20 8.13 6.73
CA ILE A 384 -15.17 7.13 7.03
C ILE A 384 -13.77 7.63 6.65
N ALA A 385 -13.64 8.24 5.47
CA ALA A 385 -12.41 8.88 5.02
C ALA A 385 -11.97 10.00 5.97
N LEU A 386 -12.89 10.91 6.33
CA LEU A 386 -12.60 12.01 7.27
C LEU A 386 -12.12 11.48 8.63
N GLU A 387 -12.86 10.55 9.22
CA GLU A 387 -12.53 9.92 10.50
C GLU A 387 -11.17 9.20 10.45
N SER A 388 -10.89 8.46 9.38
CA SER A 388 -9.59 7.80 9.18
C SER A 388 -8.44 8.82 9.08
N ALA A 389 -8.67 9.93 8.37
CA ALA A 389 -7.70 11.01 8.26
C ALA A 389 -7.44 11.70 9.62
N GLU A 390 -8.47 11.93 10.44
CA GLU A 390 -8.31 12.47 11.81
C GLU A 390 -7.43 11.56 12.67
N GLY A 391 -7.59 10.23 12.58
CA GLY A 391 -6.73 9.27 13.25
C GLY A 391 -5.26 9.37 12.81
N LEU A 392 -5.01 9.46 11.50
CA LEU A 392 -3.65 9.60 10.97
C LEU A 392 -3.02 10.95 11.33
N ASP A 393 -3.79 12.04 11.30
CA ASP A 393 -3.32 13.38 11.68
C ASP A 393 -2.87 13.41 13.14
N TYR A 394 -3.63 12.78 14.04
CA TYR A 394 -3.23 12.61 15.44
C TYR A 394 -1.86 11.91 15.58
N LEU A 395 -1.64 10.81 14.86
CA LEU A 395 -0.35 10.09 14.88
C LEU A 395 0.81 10.95 14.38
N HIS A 396 0.57 11.76 13.35
CA HIS A 396 1.60 12.54 12.66
C HIS A 396 1.93 13.84 13.38
N LYS A 397 0.97 14.48 14.04
CA LYS A 397 1.14 15.84 14.56
C LYS A 397 0.95 15.96 16.07
N ALA A 398 0.01 15.21 16.65
CA ALA A 398 -0.32 15.33 18.06
C ALA A 398 0.59 14.47 18.96
N CYS A 399 1.12 13.38 18.42
CA CYS A 399 2.10 12.54 19.12
C CYS A 399 3.52 13.11 19.07
N SER A 400 4.24 13.05 20.19
CA SER A 400 5.69 13.37 20.28
C SER A 400 6.45 12.19 20.89
N PRO A 401 7.44 11.61 20.18
CA PRO A 401 7.74 11.88 18.77
C PRO A 401 6.61 11.44 17.83
N PRO A 402 6.53 12.00 16.61
CA PRO A 402 5.53 11.57 15.64
C PRO A 402 5.64 10.08 15.30
N PHE A 403 4.52 9.48 14.90
CA PHE A 403 4.45 8.09 14.44
C PHE A 403 4.12 8.01 12.95
N VAL A 404 4.67 6.99 12.29
CA VAL A 404 4.27 6.57 10.94
C VAL A 404 3.65 5.18 11.04
N HIS A 405 2.43 5.02 10.56
CA HIS A 405 1.63 3.79 10.61
C HIS A 405 2.23 2.68 9.72
N ARG A 406 2.61 3.02 8.49
CA ARG A 406 3.27 2.17 7.45
C ARG A 406 2.42 1.10 6.78
N ASP A 407 1.22 0.85 7.28
CA ASP A 407 0.31 -0.13 6.68
C ASP A 407 -1.12 0.40 6.59
N VAL A 408 -1.28 1.65 6.15
CA VAL A 408 -2.59 2.26 5.89
C VAL A 408 -3.19 1.60 4.63
N LYS A 409 -4.36 0.98 4.78
CA LYS A 409 -5.11 0.30 3.71
C LYS A 409 -6.55 0.06 4.14
N THR A 410 -7.45 -0.22 3.19
CA THR A 410 -8.89 -0.44 3.46
C THR A 410 -9.16 -1.61 4.39
N SER A 411 -8.32 -2.66 4.38
CA SER A 411 -8.44 -3.79 5.33
C SER A 411 -8.02 -3.46 6.77
N ASN A 412 -7.33 -2.34 6.97
CA ASN A 412 -6.89 -1.84 8.28
C ASN A 412 -7.73 -0.64 8.78
N ILE A 413 -8.84 -0.32 8.11
CA ILE A 413 -9.84 0.64 8.58
C ILE A 413 -11.05 -0.16 9.02
N LEU A 414 -11.35 -0.17 10.31
CA LEU A 414 -12.42 -0.95 10.92
C LEU A 414 -13.63 -0.06 11.22
N LEU A 415 -14.81 -0.67 11.17
CA LEU A 415 -16.10 0.01 11.34
C LEU A 415 -16.89 -0.60 12.51
N ASN A 416 -17.42 0.27 13.38
CA ASN A 416 -18.32 -0.16 14.45
C ASN A 416 -19.79 -0.16 13.99
N ALA A 417 -20.72 -0.49 14.89
CA ALA A 417 -22.16 -0.57 14.59
C ALA A 417 -22.76 0.76 14.07
N ASN A 418 -22.14 1.90 14.37
CA ASN A 418 -22.57 3.22 13.90
C ASN A 418 -21.92 3.61 12.55
N LEU A 419 -21.11 2.71 11.96
CA LEU A 419 -20.25 2.96 10.80
C LEU A 419 -19.26 4.12 11.06
N GLU A 420 -18.75 4.21 12.28
CA GLU A 420 -17.65 5.09 12.65
C GLU A 420 -16.33 4.35 12.42
N ALA A 421 -15.35 5.04 11.82
CA ALA A 421 -14.09 4.46 11.38
C ALA A 421 -12.98 4.59 12.44
N LYS A 422 -12.24 3.49 12.61
CA LYS A 422 -11.00 3.44 13.39
C LYS A 422 -9.87 2.77 12.61
N VAL A 423 -8.73 3.44 12.54
CA VAL A 423 -7.50 2.87 11.96
C VAL A 423 -6.95 1.80 12.91
N ALA A 424 -6.56 0.65 12.35
CA ALA A 424 -6.14 -0.54 13.07
C ALA A 424 -4.81 -1.11 12.53
N ASP A 425 -4.28 -2.12 13.23
CA ASP A 425 -3.06 -2.87 12.91
C ASP A 425 -1.75 -2.06 12.98
N PHE A 426 -1.33 -1.78 14.21
CA PHE A 426 -0.18 -0.92 14.50
C PHE A 426 1.14 -1.69 14.63
N GLY A 427 1.16 -2.98 14.28
CA GLY A 427 2.33 -3.85 14.43
C GLY A 427 3.57 -3.34 13.68
N LEU A 428 3.36 -2.65 12.55
CA LEU A 428 4.45 -2.14 11.71
C LEU A 428 4.89 -0.72 12.05
N MET A 429 4.15 -0.03 12.92
CA MET A 429 4.32 1.39 13.23
C MET A 429 5.75 1.73 13.67
N LYS A 430 6.17 2.96 13.35
CA LYS A 430 7.51 3.44 13.64
C LYS A 430 7.47 4.87 14.16
N ALA A 431 8.05 5.11 15.33
CA ALA A 431 8.33 6.45 15.84
C ALA A 431 9.55 7.05 15.13
N PHE A 432 9.57 8.38 14.99
CA PHE A 432 10.78 9.13 14.70
C PHE A 432 11.76 9.09 15.88
N ASN A 433 13.06 9.28 15.63
CA ASN A 433 14.04 9.27 16.72
C ASN A 433 14.04 10.61 17.46
N HIS A 434 13.85 11.70 16.72
CA HIS A 434 13.71 13.06 17.22
C HIS A 434 12.52 13.77 16.55
N ASP A 435 11.93 14.76 17.22
CA ASP A 435 10.76 15.50 16.72
C ASP A 435 11.06 16.27 15.43
N ASP A 436 12.31 16.70 15.24
CA ASP A 436 12.76 17.48 14.08
C ASP A 436 13.25 16.61 12.91
N ASP A 437 13.24 15.28 13.06
CA ASP A 437 13.68 14.36 12.01
C ASP A 437 12.74 14.46 10.79
N THR A 438 13.31 14.68 9.60
CA THR A 438 12.53 14.71 8.35
C THR A 438 12.11 13.32 7.86
N HIS A 439 12.85 12.28 8.27
CA HIS A 439 12.62 10.90 7.87
C HIS A 439 13.28 9.91 8.84
N VAL A 440 12.82 8.67 8.80
CA VAL A 440 13.40 7.51 9.47
C VAL A 440 14.02 6.59 8.43
N SER A 441 15.34 6.40 8.49
CA SER A 441 16.02 5.43 7.63
C SER A 441 15.68 4.00 8.05
N THR A 442 15.22 3.19 7.09
CA THR A 442 14.83 1.79 7.34
C THR A 442 15.79 0.83 6.64
N ALA A 443 16.06 -0.32 7.27
CA ALA A 443 16.94 -1.34 6.67
C ALA A 443 16.30 -2.08 5.47
N ARG A 444 14.98 -2.00 5.33
CA ARG A 444 14.20 -2.63 4.26
C ARG A 444 12.84 -1.94 4.11
N VAL A 445 12.27 -2.03 2.92
CA VAL A 445 10.87 -1.65 2.66
C VAL A 445 9.94 -2.61 3.40
N ILE A 446 9.00 -2.07 4.17
CA ILE A 446 7.93 -2.82 4.82
C ILE A 446 6.61 -2.08 4.60
N GLY A 447 5.54 -2.82 4.29
CA GLY A 447 4.19 -2.32 4.03
C GLY A 447 3.51 -3.18 2.96
N THR A 448 2.23 -2.91 2.69
CA THR A 448 1.44 -3.66 1.71
C THR A 448 1.69 -3.15 0.28
N ARG A 449 2.03 -4.06 -0.66
CA ARG A 449 2.18 -3.72 -2.09
C ARG A 449 0.88 -3.14 -2.65
N GLY A 450 0.98 -2.09 -3.47
CA GLY A 450 -0.17 -1.32 -3.95
C GLY A 450 -0.41 -0.05 -3.14
N TYR A 451 -0.06 -0.04 -1.84
CA TYR A 451 -0.17 1.13 -0.96
C TYR A 451 1.17 1.81 -0.66
N LEU A 452 2.30 1.19 -1.06
CA LEU A 452 3.63 1.72 -0.81
C LEU A 452 3.92 2.98 -1.63
N ALA A 453 4.35 4.05 -0.95
CA ALA A 453 4.83 5.26 -1.58
C ALA A 453 6.09 4.98 -2.44
N PRO A 454 6.15 5.46 -3.68
CA PRO A 454 7.27 5.16 -4.59
C PRO A 454 8.60 5.69 -4.05
N GLU A 455 8.61 6.88 -3.45
CA GLU A 455 9.80 7.47 -2.84
C GLU A 455 10.34 6.62 -1.69
N TYR A 456 9.46 6.03 -0.87
CA TYR A 456 9.88 5.14 0.22
C TYR A 456 10.42 3.81 -0.32
N ALA A 457 9.78 3.28 -1.37
CA ALA A 457 10.20 2.05 -2.01
C ALA A 457 11.61 2.16 -2.64
N ILE A 458 11.98 3.36 -3.11
CA ILE A 458 13.30 3.63 -3.73
C ILE A 458 14.35 4.01 -2.69
N SER A 459 14.02 4.96 -1.80
CA SER A 459 15.00 5.59 -0.91
C SER A 459 15.22 4.87 0.42
N LEU A 460 14.29 3.99 0.84
CA LEU A 460 14.21 3.43 2.18
C LEU A 460 14.02 4.46 3.31
N GLN A 461 13.77 5.72 2.96
CA GLN A 461 13.51 6.82 3.90
C GLN A 461 12.01 6.91 4.15
N LEU A 462 11.59 6.50 5.35
CA LEU A 462 10.20 6.53 5.75
C LEU A 462 9.86 7.89 6.36
N ASN A 463 8.73 8.47 6.00
CA ASN A 463 8.20 9.65 6.67
C ASN A 463 6.67 9.62 6.68
N GLN A 464 6.05 10.62 7.29
CA GLN A 464 4.59 10.76 7.36
C GLN A 464 3.93 10.81 5.97
N LYS A 465 4.64 11.33 4.95
CA LYS A 465 4.12 11.40 3.57
C LYS A 465 3.93 10.01 2.96
N SER A 466 4.63 9.00 3.47
CA SER A 466 4.39 7.61 3.09
C SER A 466 2.97 7.16 3.45
N ASP A 467 2.49 7.47 4.66
CA ASP A 467 1.11 7.18 5.07
C ASP A 467 0.11 8.01 4.28
N VAL A 468 0.43 9.28 3.97
CA VAL A 468 -0.43 10.15 3.15
C VAL A 468 -0.64 9.57 1.75
N TYR A 469 0.41 9.02 1.14
CA TYR A 469 0.29 8.31 -0.15
C TYR A 469 -0.61 7.07 -0.02
N SER A 470 -0.36 6.22 0.99
CA SER A 470 -1.17 5.02 1.24
C SER A 470 -2.64 5.36 1.48
N PHE A 471 -2.92 6.45 2.20
CA PHE A 471 -4.27 6.96 2.40
C PHE A 471 -4.91 7.47 1.10
N GLY A 472 -4.14 8.08 0.20
CA GLY A 472 -4.61 8.42 -1.15
C GLY A 472 -5.12 7.20 -1.92
N ILE A 473 -4.48 6.04 -1.77
CA ILE A 473 -4.94 4.77 -2.37
C ILE A 473 -6.26 4.31 -1.74
N VAL A 474 -6.43 4.46 -0.42
CA VAL A 474 -7.71 4.19 0.27
C VAL A 474 -8.85 5.02 -0.34
N LEU A 475 -8.62 6.33 -0.54
CA LEU A 475 -9.62 7.22 -1.13
C LEU A 475 -9.98 6.80 -2.57
N LEU A 476 -9.00 6.34 -3.37
CA LEU A 476 -9.25 5.83 -4.72
C LEU A 476 -10.14 4.58 -4.70
N GLU A 477 -9.89 3.66 -3.76
CA GLU A 477 -10.72 2.46 -3.60
C GLU A 477 -12.15 2.79 -3.15
N GLU A 478 -12.33 3.78 -2.26
CA GLU A 478 -13.65 4.26 -1.86
C GLU A 478 -14.42 4.91 -3.02
N GLY A 479 -13.74 5.65 -3.90
CA GLY A 479 -14.32 6.26 -5.10
C GLY A 479 -14.69 5.24 -6.19
N HIS A 480 -13.91 4.17 -6.32
CA HIS A 480 -14.07 3.15 -7.36
C HIS A 480 -14.16 1.72 -6.78
N PRO A 481 -15.24 1.37 -6.07
CA PRO A 481 -15.36 0.09 -5.35
C PRO A 481 -15.28 -1.17 -6.24
N HIS A 482 -15.42 -1.02 -7.57
CA HIS A 482 -15.35 -2.13 -8.54
C HIS A 482 -13.99 -2.30 -9.22
N HIS A 483 -13.00 -1.46 -8.92
CA HIS A 483 -11.66 -1.56 -9.49
C HIS A 483 -10.65 -1.75 -8.37
N PRO A 484 -10.27 -3.01 -8.06
CA PRO A 484 -9.17 -3.26 -7.17
C PRO A 484 -7.95 -2.53 -7.72
N VAL A 485 -7.22 -1.80 -6.86
CA VAL A 485 -5.78 -1.73 -7.03
C VAL A 485 -5.30 -3.16 -6.86
N ASP A 486 -5.26 -3.88 -7.98
CA ASP A 486 -5.04 -5.31 -8.00
C ASP A 486 -3.62 -5.58 -7.47
N THR A 487 -3.53 -5.97 -6.20
CA THR A 487 -2.26 -6.19 -5.50
C THR A 487 -1.50 -7.41 -6.04
N THR A 488 -2.11 -8.15 -6.97
CA THR A 488 -1.56 -9.35 -7.61
C THR A 488 -1.48 -9.27 -9.14
N THR A 489 -2.07 -8.25 -9.78
CA THR A 489 -2.10 -8.14 -11.24
C THR A 489 -1.69 -6.73 -11.68
N PRO A 490 -0.70 -6.55 -12.56
CA PRO A 490 -0.34 -5.22 -13.05
C PRO A 490 -1.51 -4.63 -13.83
N GLN A 491 -1.94 -3.44 -13.40
CA GLN A 491 -2.88 -2.52 -14.05
C GLN A 491 -3.57 -3.08 -15.31
N ARG A 492 -4.78 -3.59 -15.14
CA ARG A 492 -5.71 -3.69 -16.27
C ARG A 492 -5.98 -2.28 -16.76
N ARG A 493 -5.60 -2.02 -18.01
CA ARG A 493 -6.10 -0.90 -18.81
C ARG A 493 -7.62 -0.86 -18.69
N GLN A 494 -8.15 0.31 -18.37
CA GLN A 494 -9.53 0.64 -18.67
C GLN A 494 -9.57 1.76 -19.69
N HIS A 495 -10.63 1.69 -20.48
CA HIS A 495 -10.77 2.18 -21.84
C HIS A 495 -11.01 3.69 -21.95
#